data_AF-A0A534U1C7-F1
#
_entry.id   AF-A0A534U1C7-F1
#
_cell.length_a   1.000
_cell.length_b   1.000
_cell.length_c   1.000
_cell.angle_alpha   90.00
_cell.angle_beta   90.00
_cell.angle_gamma   90.00
#
_symmetry.space_group_name_H-M   'P 1'
#
loop_
_entity.id
_entity.type
_entity.pdbx_description
1 polymer ?
#
loop_
_entity_poly.entity_id
_entity_poly.type
_entity_poly.pdbx_seq_one_letter_code
_entity_poly.pdbx_strand_id
1 'polypeptide(L)'
;MLSHNHLEHGHFGRIHDACLTDQNARITVAEVLLKAKVRGGRLLLDEPTDLPEGTEVELTPVLDDDLDAAERRALESSLARSAAQLARNDLVDTDDMLRRLGRPKR
;
A
#
# COMPACT_ATOMS: atom_id res chain seq x y z
N MET A 1 -3.25 14.46 -50.07
CA MET A 1 -2.38 13.49 -49.38
C MET A 1 -2.44 13.82 -47.91
N LEU A 2 -2.98 12.90 -47.09
CA LEU A 2 -3.44 13.18 -45.73
C LEU A 2 -2.28 13.44 -44.75
N SER A 3 -2.49 14.48 -43.93
CA SER A 3 -1.73 14.86 -42.73
C SER A 3 -1.53 13.70 -41.76
N HIS A 4 -0.31 13.55 -41.26
CA HIS A 4 -0.05 12.81 -40.03
C HIS A 4 -0.28 13.74 -38.83
N ASN A 5 -1.32 13.44 -38.07
CA ASN A 5 -1.63 14.11 -36.81
C ASN A 5 -0.61 13.72 -35.74
N HIS A 6 0.00 14.74 -35.16
CA HIS A 6 0.76 14.72 -33.92
C HIS A 6 -0.23 14.72 -32.75
N LEU A 7 -0.26 13.66 -31.93
CA LEU A 7 -1.00 13.66 -30.67
C LEU A 7 -0.02 13.90 -29.51
N GLU A 8 -0.20 15.07 -28.92
CA GLU A 8 0.40 15.59 -27.69
C GLU A 8 0.12 14.65 -26.50
N HIS A 9 1.15 14.29 -25.74
CA HIS A 9 1.00 13.68 -24.42
C HIS A 9 0.64 14.76 -23.41
N GLY A 10 -0.64 14.78 -23.02
CA GLY A 10 -1.21 15.69 -22.04
C GLY A 10 -0.60 15.58 -20.65
N HIS A 11 -0.12 16.72 -20.19
CA HIS A 11 0.15 17.15 -18.82
C HIS A 11 -0.88 16.65 -17.78
N PHE A 12 -0.52 15.68 -16.93
CA PHE A 12 -1.27 15.33 -15.72
C PHE A 12 -0.71 16.07 -14.51
N GLY A 13 -1.06 17.35 -14.43
CA GLY A 13 -0.89 18.18 -13.24
C GLY A 13 -2.25 18.73 -12.83
N ARG A 14 -2.86 18.13 -11.81
CA ARG A 14 -3.79 18.83 -10.90
C ARG A 14 -4.03 17.99 -9.65
N ILE A 15 -3.28 18.36 -8.62
CA ILE A 15 -3.55 18.04 -7.22
C ILE A 15 -4.92 18.65 -6.92
N HIS A 16 -5.92 17.83 -6.61
CA HIS A 16 -7.22 18.33 -6.18
C HIS A 16 -7.06 18.89 -4.77
N ASP A 17 -7.27 20.21 -4.68
CA ASP A 17 -7.26 20.98 -3.46
C ASP A 17 -8.27 20.43 -2.45
N ALA A 18 -7.87 20.50 -1.20
CA ALA A 18 -8.53 19.89 -0.07
C ALA A 18 -9.80 20.68 0.30
N CYS A 19 -10.93 20.00 0.39
CA CYS A 19 -11.99 20.38 1.32
C CYS A 19 -11.97 19.39 2.49
N LEU A 20 -11.15 19.72 3.48
CA LEU A 20 -11.08 19.08 4.80
C LEU A 20 -12.34 19.44 5.61
N THR A 21 -13.47 18.75 5.43
CA THR A 21 -14.64 18.91 6.31
C THR A 21 -15.57 17.70 6.32
N ASP A 22 -15.06 16.47 6.51
CA ASP A 22 -15.78 15.42 7.24
C ASP A 22 -14.82 14.30 7.65
N GLN A 23 -14.42 14.24 8.93
CA GLN A 23 -13.56 13.17 9.45
C GLN A 23 -14.34 11.94 9.95
N ASN A 24 -15.66 11.85 9.71
CA ASN A 24 -16.52 10.90 10.43
C ASN A 24 -17.38 9.94 9.59
N ALA A 25 -17.26 9.90 8.27
CA ALA A 25 -17.72 8.77 7.48
C ALA A 25 -16.55 7.96 6.93
N ARG A 26 -15.84 7.24 7.81
CA ARG A 26 -15.01 6.10 7.36
C ARG A 26 -15.98 5.04 6.82
N ILE A 27 -16.28 5.08 5.53
CA ILE A 27 -16.61 3.86 4.80
C ILE A 27 -15.33 3.03 4.92
N THR A 28 -15.30 2.10 5.87
CA THR A 28 -14.30 1.06 5.92
C THR A 28 -14.54 0.19 4.68
N VAL A 29 -13.93 0.55 3.56
CA VAL A 29 -13.68 -0.43 2.51
C VAL A 29 -12.61 -1.32 3.12
N ALA A 30 -13.03 -2.41 3.77
CA ALA A 30 -12.10 -3.46 4.13
C ALA A 30 -11.46 -3.91 2.82
N GLU A 31 -10.14 -3.80 2.69
CA GLU A 31 -9.42 -4.40 1.58
C GLU A 31 -9.58 -5.91 1.70
N VAL A 32 -10.61 -6.47 1.06
CA VAL A 32 -10.87 -7.90 1.05
C VAL A 32 -9.96 -8.53 0.01
N LEU A 33 -9.05 -9.39 0.46
CA LEU A 33 -8.20 -10.19 -0.42
C LEU A 33 -9.01 -11.38 -0.96
N LEU A 34 -9.40 -11.31 -2.24
CA LEU A 34 -10.16 -12.34 -2.93
C LEU A 34 -9.24 -13.21 -3.79
N LYS A 35 -9.37 -14.54 -3.70
CA LYS A 35 -8.59 -15.46 -4.56
C LYS A 35 -9.41 -15.94 -5.74
N ALA A 36 -9.06 -15.47 -6.93
CA ALA A 36 -9.66 -15.96 -8.17
C ALA A 36 -8.72 -16.92 -8.92
N LYS A 37 -9.29 -17.88 -9.65
CA LYS A 37 -8.57 -18.75 -10.59
C LYS A 37 -8.89 -18.36 -12.03
N VAL A 38 -7.91 -18.40 -12.92
CA VAL A 38 -8.15 -18.20 -14.35
C VAL A 38 -8.64 -19.51 -14.98
N ARG A 39 -9.81 -19.48 -15.63
CA ARG A 39 -10.32 -20.59 -16.48
C ARG A 39 -10.87 -20.03 -17.77
N GLY A 40 -10.35 -20.50 -18.91
CA GLY A 40 -10.80 -20.05 -20.23
C GLY A 40 -10.64 -18.54 -20.46
N GLY A 41 -9.61 -17.92 -19.86
CA GLY A 41 -9.37 -16.48 -19.96
C GLY A 41 -10.25 -15.59 -19.07
N ARG A 42 -11.00 -16.18 -18.14
CA ARG A 42 -11.85 -15.44 -17.18
C ARG A 42 -11.41 -15.73 -15.75
N LEU A 43 -11.50 -14.71 -14.89
CA LEU A 43 -11.33 -14.86 -13.45
C LEU A 43 -12.59 -15.52 -12.87
N LEU A 44 -12.41 -16.63 -12.17
CA LEU A 44 -13.46 -17.34 -11.43
C LEU A 44 -13.18 -17.19 -9.94
N LEU A 45 -14.08 -16.51 -9.24
CA LEU A 45 -14.11 -16.43 -7.80
C LEU A 45 -15.11 -17.46 -7.28
N ASP A 46 -14.65 -18.37 -6.42
CA ASP A 46 -15.45 -19.48 -5.86
C ASP A 46 -15.66 -19.28 -4.34
N GLU A 47 -15.47 -18.06 -3.87
CA GLU A 47 -15.60 -17.69 -2.46
C GLU A 47 -16.98 -17.07 -2.21
N PRO A 48 -17.69 -17.47 -1.14
CA PRO A 48 -18.98 -16.89 -0.80
C PRO A 48 -18.84 -15.43 -0.38
N THR A 49 -19.82 -14.61 -0.74
CA THR A 49 -19.87 -13.18 -0.40
C THR A 49 -21.28 -12.80 0.07
N ASP A 50 -21.35 -11.92 1.07
CA ASP A 50 -22.60 -11.35 1.58
C ASP A 50 -22.95 -10.01 0.92
N LEU A 51 -22.18 -9.62 -0.12
CA LEU A 51 -22.45 -8.38 -0.86
C LEU A 51 -23.81 -8.46 -1.57
N PRO A 52 -24.58 -7.35 -1.60
CA PRO A 52 -25.88 -7.33 -2.26
C PRO A 52 -25.74 -7.58 -3.76
N GLU A 53 -26.79 -8.13 -4.35
CA GLU A 53 -26.83 -8.39 -5.80
C GLU A 53 -26.63 -7.09 -6.59
N GLY A 54 -25.84 -7.16 -7.67
CA GLY A 54 -25.51 -6.01 -8.51
C GLY A 54 -24.38 -5.12 -7.98
N THR A 55 -23.73 -5.49 -6.87
CA THR A 55 -22.53 -4.79 -6.38
C THR A 55 -21.37 -4.95 -7.36
N GLU A 56 -20.90 -3.84 -7.92
CA GLU A 56 -19.66 -3.80 -8.69
C GLU A 56 -18.45 -3.82 -7.75
N VAL A 57 -17.47 -4.66 -8.07
CA VAL A 57 -16.23 -4.79 -7.29
C VAL A 57 -15.04 -4.54 -8.22
N GLU A 58 -14.22 -3.56 -7.86
CA GLU A 58 -12.96 -3.30 -8.53
C GLU A 58 -11.87 -4.26 -8.01
N LEU A 59 -11.15 -4.89 -8.94
CA LEU A 59 -10.08 -5.82 -8.60
C LEU A 59 -8.72 -5.16 -8.82
N THR A 60 -8.01 -4.94 -7.73
CA THR A 60 -6.60 -4.52 -7.76
C THR A 60 -5.71 -5.75 -7.62
N PRO A 61 -4.77 -6.00 -8.55
CA PRO A 61 -3.81 -7.08 -8.38
C PRO A 61 -2.95 -6.80 -7.16
N VAL A 62 -2.81 -7.80 -6.30
CA VAL A 62 -1.81 -7.77 -5.23
C VAL A 62 -0.48 -8.03 -5.90
N LEU A 63 0.29 -6.95 -6.09
CA LEU A 63 1.69 -7.05 -6.46
C LEU A 63 2.46 -7.44 -5.20
N ASP A 64 3.50 -8.28 -5.36
CA ASP A 64 4.51 -8.42 -4.32
C ASP A 64 5.12 -7.03 -4.08
N ASP A 65 5.83 -6.85 -2.98
CA ASP A 65 6.56 -5.59 -2.87
C ASP A 65 7.57 -5.47 -4.02
N ASP A 66 7.84 -4.24 -4.46
CA ASP A 66 8.78 -3.96 -5.54
C ASP A 66 10.25 -4.21 -5.10
N LEU A 67 10.48 -5.14 -4.18
CA LEU A 67 11.80 -5.51 -3.68
C LEU A 67 12.36 -6.65 -4.51
N ASP A 68 13.59 -6.47 -4.99
CA ASP A 68 14.34 -7.58 -5.54
C ASP A 68 14.75 -8.60 -4.45
N ALA A 69 15.30 -9.74 -4.87
CA ALA A 69 15.70 -10.80 -3.94
C ALA A 69 16.80 -10.37 -2.94
N ALA A 70 17.64 -9.40 -3.29
CA ALA A 70 18.67 -8.87 -2.41
C ALA A 70 18.07 -7.89 -1.40
N GLU A 71 17.18 -7.01 -1.84
CA GLU A 71 16.44 -6.07 -1.00
C GLU A 71 15.55 -6.79 0.01
N ARG A 72 14.83 -7.84 -0.43
CA ARG A 72 14.07 -8.74 0.45
C ARG A 72 14.95 -9.32 1.55
N ARG A 73 16.11 -9.89 1.20
CA ARG A 73 17.04 -10.49 2.17
C ARG A 73 17.62 -9.45 3.13
N ALA A 74 17.90 -8.24 2.65
CA ALA A 74 18.38 -7.15 3.49
C ALA A 74 17.32 -6.72 4.51
N LEU A 75 16.06 -6.62 4.07
CA LEU A 75 14.93 -6.34 4.95
C LEU A 75 14.73 -7.45 5.98
N GLU A 76 14.68 -8.71 5.57
CA GLU A 76 14.55 -9.86 6.46
C GLU A 76 15.68 -9.90 7.51
N SER A 77 16.91 -9.64 7.08
CA SER A 77 18.08 -9.55 7.98
C SER A 77 17.93 -8.39 8.97
N SER A 78 17.38 -7.26 8.55
CA SER A 78 17.10 -6.13 9.43
C SER A 78 16.03 -6.47 10.47
N LEU A 79 14.91 -7.07 10.03
CA LEU A 79 13.82 -7.49 10.90
C LEU A 79 14.28 -8.55 11.91
N ALA A 80 15.09 -9.52 11.49
CA ALA A 80 15.65 -10.53 12.38
C ALA A 80 16.55 -9.91 13.47
N ARG A 81 17.36 -8.92 13.12
CA ARG A 81 18.16 -8.17 14.10
C ARG A 81 17.28 -7.44 15.11
N SER A 82 16.26 -6.72 14.63
CA SER A 82 15.31 -6.03 15.52
C SER A 82 14.57 -6.99 16.44
N ALA A 83 14.12 -8.15 15.93
CA ALA A 83 13.47 -9.19 16.73
C ALA A 83 14.41 -9.74 17.82
N ALA A 84 15.70 -9.92 17.51
CA ALA A 84 16.69 -10.34 18.50
C ALA A 84 16.96 -9.27 19.58
N GLN A 85 16.89 -7.98 19.23
CA GLN A 85 16.98 -6.89 20.21
C GLN A 85 15.76 -6.87 21.14
N LEU A 86 14.56 -6.99 20.56
CA LEU A 86 13.31 -7.13 21.30
C LEU A 86 13.36 -8.31 22.29
N ALA A 87 13.80 -9.48 21.82
CA ALA A 87 13.90 -10.69 22.65
C ALA A 87 14.90 -10.56 23.82
N ARG A 88 15.92 -9.70 23.68
CA ARG A 88 16.90 -9.40 24.72
C ARG A 88 16.51 -8.20 25.59
N ASN A 89 15.33 -7.62 25.36
CA ASN A 89 14.89 -6.36 25.96
C ASN A 89 15.91 -5.21 25.78
N ASP A 90 16.64 -5.24 24.67
CA ASP A 90 17.61 -4.22 24.27
C ASP A 90 16.89 -3.14 23.46
N LEU A 91 16.02 -2.39 24.14
CA LEU A 91 15.18 -1.35 23.58
C LEU A 91 15.43 -0.03 24.30
N VAL A 92 15.19 1.07 23.59
CA VAL A 92 15.21 2.42 24.18
C VAL A 92 13.78 2.89 24.33
N ASP A 93 13.48 3.48 25.49
CA ASP A 93 12.20 4.13 25.73
C ASP A 93 11.99 5.30 24.75
N THR A 94 10.77 5.41 24.22
CA THR A 94 10.44 6.42 23.20
C THR A 94 10.60 7.84 23.73
N ASP A 95 10.23 8.12 24.98
CA ASP A 95 10.36 9.46 25.56
C ASP A 95 11.83 9.82 25.83
N ASP A 96 12.65 8.84 26.23
CA ASP A 96 14.10 9.01 26.31
C ASP A 96 14.73 9.32 24.94
N MET A 97 14.30 8.60 23.89
CA MET A 97 14.79 8.79 22.53
C MET A 97 14.41 10.17 21.96
N LEU A 98 13.14 10.59 22.12
CA LEU A 98 12.67 11.91 21.69
C LEU A 98 13.38 13.05 22.44
N ARG A 99 13.61 12.90 23.75
CA ARG A 99 14.40 13.86 24.54
C ARG A 99 15.84 13.97 24.03
N ARG A 100 16.45 12.88 23.55
CA ARG A 100 17.80 12.90 22.96
C ARG A 100 17.83 13.66 21.64
N LEU A 101 16.83 13.46 20.78
CA LEU A 101 16.74 14.14 19.48
C LEU A 101 16.37 15.63 19.59
N GLY A 102 15.54 16.00 20.57
CA GLY A 102 15.15 17.39 20.82
C GLY A 102 16.24 18.26 21.44
N ARG A 103 17.42 17.70 21.75
CA ARG A 103 18.55 18.50 22.24
C ARG A 103 19.19 19.24 21.07
N PRO A 104 19.30 20.58 21.12
CA PRO A 104 20.04 21.31 20.11
C PRO A 104 21.49 20.82 20.08
N LYS A 105 21.98 20.50 18.87
CA LYS A 105 23.37 20.10 18.65
C LYS A 105 24.24 21.32 18.99
N ARG A 106 24.99 21.24 20.11
CA ARG A 106 25.96 22.28 20.50
C ARG A 106 27.16 22.27 19.55
#